data_AF-A0A512JCQ2-F1
#
_entry.id   AF-A0A512JCQ2-F1
#
_cell.length_a   1.000
_cell.length_b   1.000
_cell.length_c   1.000
_cell.angle_alpha   90.00
_cell.angle_beta   90.00
_cell.angle_gamma   90.00
#
_symmetry.space_group_name_H-M   'P 1'
#
loop_
_entity.id
_entity.type
_entity.pdbx_description
1 polymer ?
#
loop_
_entity_poly.entity_id
_entity_poly.type
_entity_poly.pdbx_seq_one_letter_code
_entity_poly.pdbx_strand_id
1 'polypeptide(L)'
;MATMIIRDDVLWARHIEGDPDLARRIRALPADDAIVLRIEGRPVRFRKMRDGRDGRPTAGVRPDPAFAEFWKALQARRGAMITVEPEAGAVDPYLLSLSATLSEWNSPEDAAAYDGL
;
A
#
# COMPACT_ATOMS: atom_id res chain seq x y z
N MET A 1 12.36 -3.14 -0.73
CA MET A 1 12.43 -2.30 -1.95
C MET A 1 11.83 -3.12 -3.07
N ALA A 2 10.74 -2.65 -3.70
CA ALA A 2 10.11 -3.36 -4.80
C ALA A 2 10.52 -2.71 -6.13
N THR A 3 10.56 -3.49 -7.20
CA THR A 3 10.73 -3.00 -8.56
C THR A 3 9.51 -3.39 -9.38
N MET A 4 9.16 -2.57 -10.36
CA MET A 4 8.12 -2.94 -11.33
C MET A 4 8.47 -2.46 -12.73
N ILE A 5 7.95 -3.16 -13.72
CA ILE A 5 8.04 -2.74 -15.12
C ILE A 5 6.75 -2.02 -15.51
N ILE A 6 6.87 -0.78 -15.97
CA ILE A 6 5.72 -0.03 -16.49
C ILE A 6 5.33 -0.58 -17.85
N ARG A 7 4.19 -1.27 -17.91
CA ARG A 7 3.64 -1.84 -19.15
C ARG A 7 2.24 -1.35 -19.48
N ASP A 8 1.53 -0.82 -18.49
CA ASP A 8 0.08 -0.65 -18.54
C ASP A 8 -0.33 0.72 -18.04
N ASP A 9 -1.61 1.09 -18.27
CA ASP A 9 -2.11 2.35 -17.72
C ASP A 9 -2.25 2.28 -16.19
N VAL A 10 -2.54 1.07 -15.74
CA VAL A 10 -2.83 0.72 -14.36
C VAL A 10 -1.62 0.06 -13.71
N LEU A 11 -1.36 0.39 -12.45
CA LEU A 11 -0.38 -0.33 -11.65
C LEU A 11 -1.02 -1.63 -11.16
N TRP A 12 -0.54 -2.76 -11.69
CA TRP A 12 -0.99 -4.08 -11.31
C TRP A 12 -0.11 -4.65 -10.20
N ALA A 13 -0.71 -5.18 -9.13
CA ALA A 13 0.02 -5.83 -8.04
C ALA A 13 0.85 -7.05 -8.49
N ARG A 14 0.53 -7.64 -9.65
CA ARG A 14 1.31 -8.73 -10.27
C ARG A 14 2.60 -8.28 -10.96
N HIS A 15 2.77 -6.98 -11.21
CA HIS A 15 3.98 -6.43 -11.82
C HIS A 15 5.00 -5.99 -10.77
N ILE A 16 4.63 -6.00 -9.49
CA ILE A 16 5.50 -5.68 -8.38
C ILE A 16 6.35 -6.91 -8.09
N GLU A 17 7.66 -6.77 -8.26
CA GLU A 17 8.66 -7.76 -7.93
C GLU A 17 9.50 -7.27 -6.74
N GLY A 18 10.01 -8.21 -5.94
CA GLY A 18 10.86 -7.89 -4.77
C GLY A 18 10.12 -7.54 -3.47
N ASP A 19 8.80 -7.35 -3.49
CA ASP A 19 8.00 -7.10 -2.27
C ASP A 19 6.60 -7.75 -2.35
N PRO A 20 6.46 -9.03 -1.92
CA PRO A 20 5.19 -9.73 -1.98
C PRO A 20 4.15 -9.16 -1.00
N ASP A 21 4.59 -8.55 0.10
CA ASP A 21 3.74 -7.91 1.10
C ASP A 21 3.05 -6.66 0.55
N LEU A 22 3.75 -5.85 -0.24
CA LEU A 22 3.17 -4.72 -0.97
C LEU A 22 2.10 -5.19 -1.95
N ALA A 23 2.37 -6.26 -2.70
CA ALA A 23 1.39 -6.84 -3.61
C ALA A 23 0.14 -7.35 -2.86
N ARG A 24 0.31 -7.97 -1.69
CA ARG A 24 -0.81 -8.40 -0.82
C ARG A 24 -1.59 -7.20 -0.28
N ARG A 25 -0.91 -6.15 0.19
CA ARG A 25 -1.55 -4.90 0.64
C ARG A 25 -2.41 -4.28 -0.45
N ILE A 26 -1.87 -4.16 -1.66
CA ILE A 26 -2.63 -3.61 -2.79
C ILE A 26 -3.85 -4.48 -3.13
N ARG A 27 -3.75 -5.81 -3.00
CA ARG A 27 -4.88 -6.72 -3.20
C ARG A 27 -5.94 -6.59 -2.10
N ALA A 28 -5.52 -6.36 -0.85
CA ALA A 28 -6.38 -6.23 0.32
C ALA A 28 -7.06 -4.85 0.45
N LEU A 29 -6.63 -3.84 -0.29
CA LEU A 29 -7.28 -2.52 -0.31
C LEU A 29 -8.75 -2.63 -0.75
N PRO A 30 -9.70 -1.97 -0.06
CA PRO A 30 -11.07 -1.88 -0.51
C PRO A 30 -11.17 -1.09 -1.82
N ALA A 31 -12.19 -1.39 -2.62
CA ALA A 31 -12.47 -0.63 -3.83
C ALA A 31 -12.60 0.87 -3.51
N ASP A 32 -12.10 1.72 -4.42
CA ASP A 32 -12.12 3.18 -4.29
C ASP A 32 -11.16 3.78 -3.24
N ASP A 33 -10.52 2.94 -2.42
CA ASP A 33 -9.54 3.35 -1.42
C ASP A 33 -8.23 3.86 -2.07
N ALA A 34 -7.44 4.63 -1.33
CA ALA A 34 -6.23 5.26 -1.85
C ALA A 34 -4.98 4.81 -1.10
N ILE A 35 -3.94 4.49 -1.85
CA ILE A 35 -2.61 4.15 -1.33
C ILE A 35 -1.59 5.13 -1.89
N VAL A 36 -0.68 5.60 -1.04
CA VAL A 36 0.47 6.39 -1.47
C VAL A 36 1.66 5.47 -1.63
N LEU A 37 2.27 5.50 -2.80
CA LEU A 37 3.47 4.74 -3.14
C LEU A 37 4.56 5.71 -3.54
N ARG A 38 5.80 5.46 -3.11
CA ARG A 38 6.96 6.20 -3.58
C ARG A 38 7.44 5.56 -4.88
N ILE A 39 7.35 6.31 -5.97
CA ILE A 39 7.80 5.93 -7.30
C ILE A 39 9.07 6.72 -7.60
N GLU A 40 10.21 6.05 -7.78
CA GLU A 40 11.51 6.72 -7.99
C GLU A 40 11.79 7.82 -6.94
N GLY A 41 11.45 7.53 -5.67
CA GLY A 41 11.60 8.46 -4.55
C GLY A 41 10.52 9.54 -4.43
N ARG A 42 9.59 9.66 -5.39
CA ARG A 42 8.49 10.64 -5.35
C ARG A 42 7.19 10.01 -4.83
N PRO A 43 6.51 10.60 -3.83
CA PRO A 43 5.22 10.10 -3.38
C PRO A 43 4.16 10.33 -4.46
N VAL A 44 3.49 9.25 -4.85
CA VAL A 44 2.42 9.23 -5.84
C VAL A 44 1.22 8.55 -5.23
N ARG A 45 0.07 9.23 -5.27
CA ARG A 45 -1.19 8.67 -4.80
C ARG A 45 -1.83 7.83 -5.89
N PHE A 46 -2.22 6.62 -5.53
CA PHE A 46 -2.97 5.70 -6.36
C PHE A 46 -4.30 5.37 -5.70
N ARG A 47 -5.31 5.09 -6.51
CA ARG A 47 -6.65 4.70 -6.08
C ARG A 47 -6.98 3.31 -6.60
N LYS A 48 -7.49 2.46 -5.71
CA LYS A 48 -7.93 1.10 -6.03
C LYS A 48 -9.06 1.14 -7.05
N MET A 49 -8.91 0.37 -8.12
CA MET A 49 -9.98 0.21 -9.09
C MET A 49 -11.16 -0.53 -8.47
N ARG A 50 -12.37 -0.22 -8.94
CA ARG A 50 -13.57 -0.96 -8.56
C ARG A 50 -13.44 -2.44 -8.93
N ASP A 51 -14.16 -3.28 -8.19
CA ASP A 51 -14.28 -4.70 -8.49
C ASP A 51 -14.69 -4.91 -9.94
N GLY A 52 -14.13 -5.94 -10.56
CA GLY A 52 -14.48 -6.33 -11.93
C GLY A 52 -15.96 -6.73 -12.01
N ARG A 53 -16.49 -6.80 -13.23
CA ARG A 53 -17.88 -7.20 -13.50
C ARG A 53 -18.24 -8.57 -12.89
N ASP A 54 -17.25 -9.42 -12.67
CA ASP A 54 -17.32 -10.73 -11.99
C ASP A 54 -17.33 -10.67 -10.44
N GLY A 55 -17.34 -9.49 -9.83
CA GLY A 55 -17.31 -9.31 -8.38
C GLY A 55 -15.96 -9.64 -7.72
N ARG A 56 -14.91 -9.88 -8.51
CA ARG A 56 -13.56 -10.08 -8.00
C ARG A 56 -12.85 -8.73 -7.80
N PRO A 57 -12.15 -8.52 -6.69
CA PRO A 57 -11.36 -7.32 -6.46
C PRO A 57 -10.25 -7.20 -7.50
N THR A 58 -10.28 -6.09 -8.24
CA THR A 58 -9.28 -5.81 -9.26
C THR A 58 -7.94 -5.59 -8.58
N ALA A 59 -6.91 -6.37 -8.92
CA ALA A 59 -5.57 -6.21 -8.36
C ALA A 59 -4.80 -4.99 -8.93
N GLY A 60 -5.53 -3.98 -9.41
CA GLY A 60 -5.02 -2.81 -10.09
C GLY A 60 -5.36 -1.52 -9.34
N VAL A 61 -4.40 -0.60 -9.29
CA VAL A 61 -4.59 0.76 -8.78
C VAL A 61 -4.27 1.76 -9.89
N ARG A 62 -5.07 2.81 -10.00
CA ARG A 62 -4.89 3.90 -10.97
C ARG A 62 -4.26 5.11 -10.27
N PRO A 63 -3.38 5.87 -10.93
CA PRO A 63 -2.88 7.12 -10.34
C PRO A 63 -4.06 8.07 -10.09
N ASP A 64 -3.97 8.84 -9.02
CA ASP A 64 -4.87 9.96 -8.79
C ASP A 64 -4.71 11.00 -9.93
N PRO A 65 -5.78 11.68 -10.38
CA PRO A 65 -5.71 12.69 -11.44
C PRO A 65 -4.63 13.75 -11.20
N ALA A 66 -4.34 14.11 -9.95
CA ALA A 66 -3.27 15.06 -9.62
C ALA A 66 -1.86 14.58 -10.04
N PHE A 67 -1.67 13.25 -10.16
CA PHE A 67 -0.40 12.63 -10.55
C PHE A 67 -0.47 11.94 -11.92
N ALA A 68 -1.58 12.09 -12.65
CA ALA A 68 -1.79 11.44 -13.93
C ALA A 68 -0.76 11.89 -14.99
N GLU A 69 -0.34 13.16 -15.00
CA GLU A 69 0.69 13.64 -15.92
C GLU A 69 2.06 13.04 -15.63
N PHE A 70 2.44 12.95 -14.35
CA PHE A 70 3.68 12.30 -13.93
C PHE A 70 3.69 10.82 -14.32
N TRP A 71 2.57 10.13 -14.08
CA TRP A 71 2.41 8.74 -14.47
C TRP A 71 2.46 8.55 -15.98
N LYS A 72 1.82 9.43 -16.76
CA LYS A 72 1.91 9.42 -18.23
C LYS A 72 3.34 9.64 -18.74
N ALA A 73 4.10 10.53 -18.13
CA ALA A 73 5.50 10.74 -18.49
C ALA A 73 6.36 9.49 -18.23
N LEU A 74 6.08 8.77 -17.13
CA LEU A 74 6.70 7.48 -16.85
C LEU A 74 6.25 6.39 -17.83
N GLN A 75 4.98 6.37 -18.23
CA GLN A 75 4.46 5.46 -19.25
C GLN A 75 5.06 5.71 -20.64
N ALA A 76 5.45 6.94 -20.97
CA ALA A 76 6.18 7.22 -22.21
C ALA A 76 7.51 6.42 -22.26
N ARG A 77 8.03 6.02 -21.10
CA ARG A 77 9.18 5.12 -20.92
C ARG A 77 8.72 3.67 -20.67
N ARG A 78 7.66 3.22 -21.34
CA ARG A 78 7.15 1.84 -21.24
C ARG A 78 8.30 0.83 -21.42
N GLY A 79 8.36 -0.15 -20.53
CA GLY A 79 9.45 -1.13 -20.46
C GLY A 79 10.60 -0.75 -19.51
N ALA A 80 10.60 0.47 -18.95
CA ALA A 80 11.54 0.82 -17.90
C ALA A 80 11.18 0.11 -16.58
N MET A 81 12.22 -0.35 -15.89
CA MET A 81 12.13 -0.79 -14.50
C MET A 81 12.15 0.45 -13.61
N ILE A 82 11.14 0.58 -12.76
CA ILE A 82 11.04 1.64 -11.75
C ILE A 82 11.06 1.04 -10.36
N THR A 83 11.54 1.82 -9.41
CA THR A 83 11.51 1.48 -7.99
C THR A 83 10.16 1.90 -7.40
N VAL A 84 9.53 0.97 -6.69
CA VAL A 84 8.27 1.18 -5.99
C VAL A 84 8.45 0.82 -4.53
N GLU A 85 8.09 1.74 -3.66
CA GLU A 85 8.13 1.52 -2.22
C GLU A 85 6.79 1.92 -1.63
N PRO A 86 6.26 1.17 -0.64
CA PRO A 86 5.16 1.70 0.15
C PRO A 86 5.64 3.01 0.77
N GLU A 87 4.82 4.06 0.72
CA GLU A 87 5.00 5.13 1.68
C GLU A 87 4.74 4.48 3.04
N ALA A 88 5.80 4.24 3.81
CA ALA A 88 5.67 3.84 5.18
C ALA A 88 4.82 4.93 5.83
N GLY A 89 3.54 4.62 6.05
CA GLY A 89 2.62 5.54 6.69
C GLY A 89 3.35 6.11 7.87
N ALA A 90 3.52 7.42 7.91
CA ALA A 90 4.14 8.09 9.04
C ALA A 90 3.45 7.49 10.26
N VAL A 91 4.18 6.73 11.06
CA VAL A 91 3.60 6.16 12.26
C VAL A 91 3.23 7.38 13.07
N ASP A 92 1.94 7.67 13.17
CA ASP A 92 1.46 8.89 13.80
C ASP A 92 2.09 8.93 15.20
N PRO A 93 2.95 9.90 15.52
CA PRO A 93 3.62 9.95 16.82
C PRO A 93 2.61 10.07 17.96
N TYR A 94 1.39 10.51 17.65
CA TYR A 94 0.23 10.49 18.51
C TYR A 94 -0.28 9.07 18.82
N LEU A 95 -0.36 8.17 17.82
CA LEU A 95 -0.72 6.76 18.02
C LEU A 95 0.35 6.00 18.81
N LEU A 96 1.64 6.29 18.56
CA LEU A 96 2.73 5.74 19.37
C LEU A 96 2.67 6.23 20.81
N SER A 97 2.47 7.53 21.01
CA SER A 97 2.32 8.11 22.35
C SER A 97 1.12 7.51 23.09
N LEU A 98 -0.04 7.38 22.44
CA LEU A 98 -1.22 6.75 23.03
C LEU A 98 -1.01 5.27 23.38
N SER A 99 -0.33 4.51 22.53
CA SER A 99 -0.01 3.10 22.83
C SER A 99 0.93 2.96 24.03
N ALA A 100 1.84 3.93 24.24
CA ALA A 100 2.71 3.95 25.41
C ALA A 100 1.95 4.28 26.70
N THR A 101 0.95 5.16 26.65
CA THR A 101 0.10 5.48 27.83
C THR A 101 -0.89 4.38 28.19
N LEU A 102 -1.20 3.46 27.26
CA LEU A 102 -2.06 2.30 27.49
C LEU A 102 -1.32 1.08 28.08
N SER A 103 -0.11 1.28 28.63
CA SER A 103 0.70 0.20 29.23
C SER A 103 0.07 -0.47 30.46
N GLU A 104 -0.96 0.13 31.08
CA GLU A 104 -1.65 -0.46 32.24
C GLU A 104 -2.43 -1.74 31.88
N TRP A 105 -2.81 -1.93 30.61
CA TRP A 105 -3.48 -3.15 30.11
C TRP A 105 -2.51 -4.28 29.75
N ASN A 106 -1.20 -4.07 29.88
CA ASN A 106 -0.16 -5.07 29.58
C ASN A 106 0.64 -5.41 30.85
N SER A 107 -0.02 -5.35 32.00
CA SER A 107 0.56 -5.78 33.28
C SER A 107 0.66 -7.31 33.29
N PRO A 108 1.79 -7.89 33.76
CA PRO A 108 1.97 -9.35 33.85
C PRO A 108 0.94 -10.03 34.77
N GLU A 109 0.20 -9.27 35.55
CA GLU A 109 -0.90 -9.72 36.42
C GLU A 109 -2.15 -10.15 35.62
N ASP A 110 -2.41 -9.55 34.44
CA ASP A 110 -3.58 -9.90 33.61
C ASP A 110 -3.34 -11.16 32.76
N ALA A 111 -2.06 -11.48 32.47
CA ALA A 111 -1.68 -12.72 31.78
C ALA A 111 -1.98 -13.99 32.61
N ALA A 112 -2.03 -13.87 33.94
CA ALA A 112 -2.36 -14.99 34.83
C ALA A 112 -3.86 -15.30 34.90
N ALA A 113 -4.74 -14.39 34.47
CA ALA A 113 -6.19 -14.61 34.49
C ALA A 113 -6.68 -15.51 33.34
N TYR A 114 -5.92 -15.62 32.25
CA TYR A 114 -6.32 -16.36 31.04
C TYR A 114 -5.54 -17.67 30.81
N ASP A 115 -4.56 -18.03 31.64
CA ASP A 115 -3.82 -19.30 31.51
C ASP A 115 -4.62 -20.54 31.98
N GLY A 116 -5.85 -20.33 32.48
CA GLY A 116 -6.69 -21.36 33.08
C GLY A 116 -8.10 -21.53 32.48
N LEU A 117 -8.37 -21.07 31.25
CA LEU A 117 -9.67 -21.23 30.57
C LEU A 117 -9.57 -22.08 29.29
#